data_AF-D2VGN6-F1
#
_entry.id   AF-D2VGN6-F1
#
_cell.length_a   1.000
_cell.length_b   1.000
_cell.length_c   1.000
_cell.angle_alpha   90.00
_cell.angle_beta   90.00
_cell.angle_gamma   90.00
#
_symmetry.space_group_name_H-M   'P 1'
#
loop_
_entity.id
_entity.type
_entity.pdbx_description
1 polymer ?
#
loop_
_entity_poly.entity_id
_entity_poly.type
_entity_poly.pdbx_seq_one_letter_code
_entity_poly.pdbx_strand_id
1 'polypeptide(L)'
;MTGYVRGVCKKDNIEQGIFATGKGEETVTVISGSTDASLTPYHVDRGKLFVEERFSGHSLIKVSVIQKNIELTRFPVPIGEDPKDSNGYPGIVRAADLIGQLSEPRYLQKIAALYYEFAETGTAIKLGYKCPGDLRNSYPKFYWKSVYPYIKNILPFLNTTQEGKFYLAGLYANVFSVEHLEGSISPVDEAPVNVEH
;
A
#
# COMPACT_ATOMS: atom_id res chain seq x y z
N MET A 1 -0.63 -5.37 6.85
CA MET A 1 -1.35 -4.64 7.93
C MET A 1 -2.53 -5.48 8.41
N THR A 2 -2.81 -5.58 9.72
CA THR A 2 -3.84 -6.49 10.30
C THR A 2 -5.27 -6.17 9.89
N GLY A 3 -5.59 -4.92 9.51
CA GLY A 3 -6.96 -4.55 9.17
C GLY A 3 -7.51 -5.11 7.86
N TYR A 4 -6.66 -5.70 7.01
CA TYR A 4 -7.10 -6.46 5.83
C TYR A 4 -7.60 -7.86 6.19
N VAL A 5 -7.21 -8.39 7.34
CA VAL A 5 -7.50 -9.77 7.71
C VAL A 5 -8.96 -9.89 8.14
N ARG A 6 -9.66 -10.87 7.58
CA ARG A 6 -11.05 -11.23 7.94
C ARG A 6 -11.08 -12.03 9.24
N GLY A 7 -12.10 -11.80 10.07
CA GLY A 7 -12.31 -12.57 11.30
C GLY A 7 -11.46 -12.12 12.48
N VAL A 8 -10.76 -10.99 12.37
CA VAL A 8 -9.90 -10.48 13.45
C VAL A 8 -10.63 -9.52 14.38
N CYS A 9 -11.67 -8.84 13.89
CA CYS A 9 -12.48 -7.96 14.73
C CYS A 9 -13.69 -8.74 15.28
N LYS A 10 -14.13 -8.43 16.50
CA LYS A 10 -15.22 -9.17 17.18
C LYS A 10 -16.53 -9.21 16.40
N LYS A 11 -16.78 -8.20 15.56
CA LYS A 11 -18.00 -8.05 14.75
C LYS A 11 -17.87 -8.61 13.34
N ASP A 12 -16.73 -9.20 13.01
CA ASP A 12 -16.59 -9.94 11.77
C ASP A 12 -17.40 -11.24 11.85
N ASN A 13 -18.22 -11.50 10.84
CA ASN A 13 -18.93 -12.74 10.61
C ASN A 13 -18.58 -13.25 9.22
N ILE A 14 -17.66 -14.21 9.18
CA ILE A 14 -17.13 -14.78 7.92
C ILE A 14 -18.23 -15.49 7.13
N GLU A 15 -19.13 -16.20 7.80
CA GLU A 15 -20.21 -16.98 7.16
C GLU A 15 -21.21 -16.07 6.44
N GLN A 16 -21.52 -14.92 7.03
CA GLN A 16 -22.44 -13.92 6.47
C GLN A 16 -21.74 -12.89 5.57
N GLY A 17 -20.40 -12.93 5.47
CA GLY A 17 -19.62 -11.94 4.73
C GLY A 17 -19.70 -10.52 5.32
N ILE A 18 -19.94 -10.39 6.62
CA ILE A 18 -20.08 -9.10 7.31
C ILE A 18 -18.78 -8.80 8.06
N PHE A 19 -18.23 -7.61 7.89
CA PHE A 19 -16.95 -7.22 8.48
C PHE A 19 -17.04 -5.83 9.12
N ALA A 20 -16.42 -5.64 10.29
CA ALA A 20 -16.37 -4.34 10.95
C ALA A 20 -15.69 -3.28 10.06
N THR A 21 -16.15 -2.04 10.04
CA THR A 21 -15.40 -0.97 9.35
C THR A 21 -14.30 -0.37 10.23
N GLY A 22 -14.33 -0.66 11.53
CA GLY A 22 -13.49 -0.01 12.54
C GLY A 22 -14.02 1.35 13.00
N LYS A 23 -15.16 1.81 12.47
CA LYS A 23 -15.80 3.08 12.85
C LYS A 23 -17.07 2.83 13.64
N GLY A 24 -16.96 3.00 14.96
CA GLY A 24 -18.08 2.75 15.88
C GLY A 24 -18.67 1.37 15.67
N GLU A 25 -19.97 1.31 15.44
CA GLU A 25 -20.71 0.06 15.31
C GLU A 25 -20.89 -0.42 13.85
N GLU A 26 -20.35 0.34 12.88
CA GLU A 26 -20.56 0.10 11.46
C GLU A 26 -19.93 -1.20 10.95
N THR A 27 -20.60 -1.84 10.00
CA THR A 27 -20.12 -3.02 9.29
C THR A 27 -20.31 -2.85 7.78
N VAL A 28 -19.56 -3.62 7.00
CA VAL A 28 -19.65 -3.70 5.55
C VAL A 28 -19.87 -5.15 5.14
N THR A 29 -20.72 -5.37 4.14
CA THR A 29 -20.88 -6.68 3.50
C THR A 29 -19.88 -6.80 2.35
N VAL A 30 -19.07 -7.85 2.36
CA VAL A 30 -18.15 -8.20 1.27
C VAL A 30 -18.75 -9.37 0.50
N ILE A 31 -18.83 -9.22 -0.82
CA ILE A 31 -19.43 -10.22 -1.71
C ILE A 31 -18.53 -11.47 -1.74
N SER A 32 -19.16 -12.65 -1.74
CA SER A 32 -18.44 -13.93 -1.88
C SER A 32 -17.56 -13.92 -3.15
N GLY A 33 -16.32 -14.38 -3.01
CA GLY A 33 -15.31 -14.36 -4.07
C GLY A 33 -14.47 -13.08 -4.17
N SER A 34 -14.83 -12.00 -3.45
CA SER A 34 -13.96 -10.81 -3.35
C SER A 34 -12.68 -11.12 -2.58
N THR A 35 -11.60 -10.41 -2.87
CA THR A 35 -10.35 -10.53 -2.12
C THR A 35 -10.37 -9.68 -0.86
N ASP A 36 -9.32 -9.75 -0.03
CA ASP A 36 -9.18 -8.85 1.12
C ASP A 36 -8.97 -7.39 0.71
N ALA A 37 -8.70 -7.12 -0.57
CA ALA A 37 -8.63 -5.76 -1.11
C ALA A 37 -9.94 -4.99 -0.92
N SER A 38 -11.10 -5.65 -0.92
CA SER A 38 -12.39 -5.05 -0.54
C SER A 38 -12.39 -4.31 0.80
N LEU A 39 -11.49 -4.65 1.73
CA LEU A 39 -11.34 -3.99 3.03
C LEU A 39 -10.34 -2.81 3.01
N THR A 40 -9.74 -2.49 1.87
CA THR A 40 -8.83 -1.33 1.69
C THR A 40 -9.43 -0.02 2.22
N PRO A 41 -10.71 0.33 2.05
CA PRO A 41 -11.23 1.58 2.62
C PRO A 41 -11.23 1.64 4.15
N TYR A 42 -11.13 0.48 4.81
CA TYR A 42 -11.33 0.32 6.26
C TYR A 42 -10.09 -0.16 7.00
N HIS A 43 -9.05 -0.62 6.30
CA HIS A 43 -7.91 -1.33 6.89
C HIS A 43 -7.23 -0.60 8.06
N VAL A 44 -7.04 0.73 8.01
CA VAL A 44 -6.46 1.48 9.14
C VAL A 44 -7.39 1.51 10.34
N ASP A 45 -8.67 1.81 10.12
CA ASP A 45 -9.67 1.88 11.18
C ASP A 45 -9.91 0.50 11.80
N ARG A 46 -10.00 -0.55 10.99
CA ARG A 46 -10.03 -1.96 11.43
C ARG A 46 -8.77 -2.34 12.22
N GLY A 47 -7.59 -1.92 11.77
CA GLY A 47 -6.33 -2.17 12.48
C GLY A 47 -6.34 -1.56 13.88
N LYS A 48 -6.84 -0.33 14.03
CA LYS A 48 -7.00 0.35 15.33
C LYS A 48 -8.03 -0.35 16.22
N LEU A 49 -9.18 -0.77 15.65
CA LEU A 49 -10.21 -1.51 16.37
C LEU A 49 -9.67 -2.85 16.89
N PHE A 50 -8.94 -3.60 16.06
CA PHE A 50 -8.32 -4.86 16.47
C PHE A 50 -7.41 -4.69 17.69
N VAL A 51 -6.57 -3.65 17.70
CA VAL A 51 -5.68 -3.37 18.83
C VAL A 51 -6.47 -3.03 20.10
N GLU A 52 -7.53 -2.23 19.97
CA GLU A 52 -8.44 -1.91 21.07
C GLU A 52 -9.08 -3.16 21.67
N GLU A 53 -9.68 -3.99 20.82
CA GLU A 53 -10.41 -5.18 21.22
C GLU A 53 -9.50 -6.22 21.89
N ARG A 54 -8.24 -6.30 21.46
CA ARG A 54 -7.28 -7.30 21.91
C ARG A 54 -6.47 -6.89 23.13
N PHE A 55 -6.16 -5.60 23.27
CA PHE A 55 -5.15 -5.11 24.21
C PHE A 55 -5.63 -4.02 25.20
N SER A 56 -6.89 -3.58 25.15
CA SER A 56 -7.43 -2.56 26.07
C SER A 56 -7.28 -2.90 27.57
N GLY A 57 -7.29 -4.19 27.94
CA GLY A 57 -7.09 -4.65 29.31
C GLY A 57 -5.63 -4.92 29.71
N HIS A 58 -4.65 -4.67 28.83
CA HIS A 58 -3.26 -5.06 29.06
C HIS A 58 -2.45 -3.97 29.76
N SER A 59 -1.87 -4.27 30.93
CA SER A 59 -1.21 -3.29 31.80
C SER A 59 0.01 -2.58 31.19
N LEU A 60 0.72 -3.24 30.26
CA LEU A 60 1.94 -2.68 29.63
C LEU A 60 1.69 -2.06 28.25
N ILE A 61 0.54 -2.32 27.61
CA ILE A 61 0.31 -1.93 26.22
C ILE A 61 -0.55 -0.68 26.20
N LYS A 62 0.03 0.43 25.75
CA LYS A 62 -0.69 1.69 25.55
C LYS A 62 -1.37 1.68 24.19
N VAL A 63 -2.62 1.22 24.15
CA VAL A 63 -3.43 1.10 22.93
C VAL A 63 -3.45 2.40 22.12
N SER A 64 -3.66 3.55 22.77
CA SER A 64 -3.70 4.86 22.10
C SER A 64 -2.41 5.22 21.36
N VAL A 65 -1.24 4.79 21.86
CA VAL A 65 0.05 5.01 21.19
C VAL A 65 0.14 4.16 19.93
N ILE A 66 -0.26 2.89 20.00
CA ILE A 66 -0.26 1.99 18.84
C ILE A 66 -1.26 2.48 17.78
N GLN A 67 -2.46 2.89 18.18
CA GLN A 67 -3.45 3.44 17.27
C GLN A 67 -2.94 4.70 16.56
N LYS A 68 -2.24 5.59 17.28
CA LYS A 68 -1.58 6.76 16.68
C LYS A 68 -0.52 6.37 15.65
N ASN A 69 0.25 5.31 15.92
CA ASN A 69 1.24 4.82 14.96
C ASN A 69 0.58 4.21 13.72
N ILE A 70 -0.52 3.47 13.89
CA ILE A 70 -1.30 2.88 12.79
C ILE A 70 -1.98 3.98 11.95
N GLU A 71 -2.46 5.07 12.55
CA GLU A 71 -3.16 6.12 11.80
C GLU A 71 -2.30 6.70 10.67
N LEU A 72 -1.00 6.90 10.91
CA LEU A 72 -0.12 7.42 9.87
C LEU A 72 0.15 6.42 8.74
N THR A 73 -0.19 5.14 8.85
CA THR A 73 -0.08 4.23 7.69
C THR A 73 -1.23 4.38 6.70
N ARG A 74 -2.18 5.31 6.92
CA ARG A 74 -3.26 5.58 5.97
C ARG A 74 -2.70 6.09 4.65
N PHE A 75 -3.04 5.37 3.58
CA PHE A 75 -2.66 5.71 2.22
C PHE A 75 -3.90 5.74 1.29
N PRO A 76 -4.04 6.73 0.38
CA PRO A 76 -3.16 7.89 0.18
C PRO A 76 -3.09 8.78 1.42
N VAL A 77 -1.93 9.42 1.63
CA VAL A 77 -1.72 10.29 2.79
C VAL A 77 -2.77 11.42 2.77
N PRO A 78 -3.51 11.66 3.86
CA PRO A 78 -4.53 12.70 3.92
C PRO A 78 -3.99 14.09 3.54
N ILE A 79 -4.83 14.88 2.87
CA ILE A 79 -4.48 16.25 2.47
C ILE A 79 -4.20 17.09 3.73
N GLY A 80 -3.07 17.80 3.72
CA GLY A 80 -2.68 18.71 4.81
C GLY A 80 -1.74 18.09 5.84
N GLU A 81 -1.41 16.80 5.75
CA GLU A 81 -0.34 16.24 6.58
C GLU A 81 1.05 16.69 6.08
N ASP A 82 1.85 17.29 6.97
CA ASP A 82 3.23 17.69 6.67
C ASP A 82 4.18 16.49 6.86
N PRO A 83 4.97 16.11 5.84
CA PRO A 83 6.03 15.13 6.00
C PRO A 83 6.99 15.43 7.18
N LYS A 84 7.13 16.70 7.59
CA LYS A 84 7.95 17.11 8.75
C LYS A 84 7.38 16.68 10.10
N ASP A 85 6.08 16.40 10.19
CA ASP A 85 5.43 15.88 11.41
C ASP A 85 5.72 14.38 11.63
N SER A 86 6.51 13.76 10.74
CA SER A 86 6.85 12.33 10.74
C SER A 86 8.11 11.97 11.54
N ASN A 87 8.65 12.86 12.36
CA ASN A 87 9.91 12.61 13.10
C ASN A 87 9.77 11.71 14.34
N GLY A 88 8.54 11.28 14.69
CA GLY A 88 8.28 10.37 15.81
C GLY A 88 7.99 8.92 15.38
N TYR A 89 7.69 8.05 16.34
CA TYR A 89 7.30 6.65 16.07
C TYR A 89 6.22 6.49 14.98
N PRO A 90 5.15 7.31 14.92
CA PRO A 90 4.17 7.17 13.85
C PRO A 90 4.77 7.33 12.44
N GLY A 91 5.67 8.30 12.27
CA GLY A 91 6.31 8.54 10.98
C GLY A 91 7.35 7.48 10.61
N ILE A 92 8.06 6.93 11.61
CA ILE A 92 8.94 5.77 11.40
C ILE A 92 8.11 4.56 10.97
N VAL A 93 6.97 4.31 11.60
CA VAL A 93 6.07 3.19 11.24
C VAL A 93 5.49 3.39 9.83
N ARG A 94 5.05 4.60 9.48
CA ARG A 94 4.67 4.96 8.09
C ARG A 94 5.79 4.66 7.11
N ALA A 95 7.01 5.10 7.40
CA ALA A 95 8.15 4.89 6.51
C ALA A 95 8.46 3.40 6.35
N ALA A 96 8.40 2.63 7.44
CA ALA A 96 8.60 1.18 7.39
C ALA A 96 7.54 0.46 6.55
N ASP A 97 6.27 0.85 6.66
CA ASP A 97 5.17 0.29 5.86
C ASP A 97 5.39 0.55 4.36
N LEU A 98 5.71 1.80 4.00
CA LEU A 98 5.99 2.21 2.61
C LEU A 98 7.23 1.50 2.05
N ILE A 99 8.34 1.49 2.80
CA ILE A 99 9.58 0.84 2.34
C ILE A 99 9.37 -0.67 2.19
N GLY A 100 8.68 -1.32 3.14
CA GLY A 100 8.39 -2.74 3.08
C GLY A 100 7.61 -3.13 1.82
N GLN A 101 6.58 -2.34 1.47
CA GLN A 101 5.81 -2.58 0.24
C GLN A 101 6.64 -2.40 -1.03
N LEU A 102 7.51 -1.39 -1.06
CA LEU A 102 8.21 -0.96 -2.28
C LEU A 102 9.57 -1.64 -2.49
N SER A 103 10.16 -2.22 -1.44
CA SER A 103 11.42 -2.98 -1.50
C SER A 103 11.24 -4.46 -1.82
N GLU A 104 10.00 -4.95 -1.90
CA GLU A 104 9.71 -6.35 -2.23
C GLU A 104 10.40 -6.74 -3.56
N PRO A 105 11.30 -7.74 -3.58
CA PRO A 105 12.03 -8.12 -4.80
C PRO A 105 11.12 -8.53 -5.95
N ARG A 106 9.92 -9.02 -5.63
CA ARG A 106 8.91 -9.43 -6.60
C ARG A 106 7.90 -8.32 -6.94
N TYR A 107 8.18 -7.07 -6.57
CA TYR A 107 7.23 -5.96 -6.75
C TYR A 107 6.72 -5.90 -8.19
N LEU A 108 7.61 -5.93 -9.19
CA LEU A 108 7.23 -5.86 -10.61
C LEU A 108 6.37 -7.03 -11.09
N GLN A 109 6.55 -8.22 -10.49
CA GLN A 109 5.76 -9.41 -10.79
C GLN A 109 4.37 -9.31 -10.15
N LYS A 110 4.26 -8.63 -9.01
CA LYS A 110 3.01 -8.41 -8.27
C LYS A 110 2.18 -7.24 -8.81
N ILE A 111 2.72 -6.38 -9.67
CA ILE A 111 1.98 -5.22 -10.23
C ILE A 111 0.65 -5.64 -10.88
N ALA A 112 0.62 -6.77 -11.60
CA ALA A 112 -0.61 -7.26 -12.21
C ALA A 112 -1.69 -7.59 -11.16
N ALA A 113 -1.32 -8.29 -10.08
CA ALA A 113 -2.23 -8.58 -8.98
C ALA A 113 -2.70 -7.28 -8.28
N LEU A 114 -1.77 -6.37 -7.99
CA LEU A 114 -2.07 -5.07 -7.36
C LEU A 114 -3.04 -4.23 -8.21
N TYR A 115 -2.91 -4.29 -9.54
CA TYR A 115 -3.87 -3.63 -10.43
C TYR A 115 -5.28 -4.19 -10.26
N TYR A 116 -5.45 -5.51 -10.14
CA TYR A 116 -6.77 -6.10 -9.92
C TYR A 116 -7.34 -5.79 -8.53
N GLU A 117 -6.52 -5.67 -7.50
CA GLU A 117 -6.93 -5.15 -6.19
C GLU A 117 -7.43 -3.70 -6.30
N PHE A 118 -6.74 -2.88 -7.10
CA PHE A 118 -7.16 -1.51 -7.37
C PHE A 118 -8.45 -1.46 -8.20
N ALA A 119 -8.63 -2.38 -9.14
CA ALA A 119 -9.85 -2.49 -9.93
C ALA A 119 -11.04 -2.90 -9.06
N GLU A 120 -10.87 -3.90 -8.18
CA GLU A 120 -11.90 -4.39 -7.24
C GLU A 120 -12.43 -3.26 -6.34
N THR A 121 -11.54 -2.38 -5.88
CA THR A 121 -11.88 -1.24 -5.00
C THR A 121 -12.31 0.02 -5.75
N GLY A 122 -12.32 0.00 -7.08
CA GLY A 122 -12.54 1.18 -7.94
C GLY A 122 -11.40 2.21 -7.90
N THR A 123 -10.30 1.90 -7.24
CA THR A 123 -9.09 2.75 -7.16
C THR A 123 -8.43 2.91 -8.52
N ALA A 124 -8.41 1.87 -9.35
CA ALA A 124 -7.83 1.93 -10.70
C ALA A 124 -8.52 3.02 -11.54
N ILE A 125 -9.85 3.08 -11.51
CA ILE A 125 -10.66 4.09 -12.21
C ILE A 125 -10.35 5.49 -11.69
N LYS A 126 -10.31 5.67 -10.36
CA LYS A 126 -10.00 6.97 -9.72
C LYS A 126 -8.62 7.49 -10.11
N LEU A 127 -7.65 6.59 -10.31
CA LEU A 127 -6.28 6.93 -10.71
C LEU A 127 -6.10 6.97 -12.23
N GLY A 128 -7.14 6.64 -13.01
CA GLY A 128 -7.09 6.63 -14.47
C GLY A 128 -6.33 5.44 -15.08
N TYR A 129 -6.11 4.37 -14.31
CA TYR A 129 -5.44 3.16 -14.79
C TYR A 129 -6.44 2.23 -15.49
N LYS A 130 -6.10 1.82 -16.71
CA LYS A 130 -6.90 0.91 -17.55
C LYS A 130 -6.29 -0.48 -17.64
N CYS A 131 -5.01 -0.61 -17.33
CA CYS A 131 -4.29 -1.88 -17.34
C CYS A 131 -3.14 -1.90 -16.30
N PRO A 132 -2.57 -3.08 -16.02
CA PRO A 132 -1.37 -3.19 -15.17
C PRO A 132 -0.17 -2.36 -15.65
N GLY A 133 -0.06 -2.12 -16.96
CA GLY A 133 0.98 -1.26 -17.54
C GLY A 133 0.88 0.18 -17.07
N ASP A 134 -0.34 0.73 -16.97
CA ASP A 134 -0.54 2.10 -16.49
C ASP A 134 -0.10 2.25 -15.03
N LEU A 135 -0.43 1.27 -14.20
CA LEU A 135 0.02 1.23 -12.81
C LEU A 135 1.54 1.17 -12.73
N ARG A 136 2.19 0.31 -13.54
CA ARG A 136 3.65 0.23 -13.63
C ARG A 136 4.27 1.57 -14.03
N ASN A 137 3.82 2.17 -15.12
CA ASN A 137 4.41 3.41 -15.65
C ASN A 137 4.19 4.59 -14.70
N SER A 138 3.14 4.54 -13.87
CA SER A 138 2.92 5.56 -12.83
C SER A 138 3.84 5.43 -11.62
N TYR A 139 4.53 4.30 -11.45
CA TYR A 139 5.30 3.97 -10.25
C TYR A 139 6.43 4.97 -9.93
N PRO A 140 7.27 5.43 -10.88
CA PRO A 140 8.31 6.42 -10.57
C PRO A 140 7.73 7.73 -10.05
N LYS A 141 6.67 8.23 -10.70
CA LYS A 141 5.94 9.44 -10.27
C LYS A 141 5.35 9.26 -8.87
N PHE A 142 4.76 8.08 -8.61
CA PHE A 142 4.23 7.72 -7.30
C PHE A 142 5.33 7.73 -6.23
N TYR A 143 6.47 7.08 -6.50
CA TYR A 143 7.60 7.03 -5.59
C TYR A 143 8.10 8.43 -5.25
N TRP A 144 8.48 9.23 -6.25
CA TRP A 144 9.10 10.53 -6.02
C TRP A 144 8.14 11.57 -5.42
N LYS A 145 6.87 11.59 -5.84
CA LYS A 145 5.91 12.61 -5.40
C LYS A 145 5.17 12.23 -4.12
N SER A 146 4.86 10.95 -3.92
CA SER A 146 3.97 10.51 -2.85
C SER A 146 4.68 9.73 -1.74
N VAL A 147 5.84 9.13 -2.00
CA VAL A 147 6.53 8.27 -1.02
C VAL A 147 7.81 8.93 -0.50
N TYR A 148 8.72 9.33 -1.39
CA TYR A 148 10.03 9.87 -1.05
C TYR A 148 10.01 10.98 0.03
N PRO A 149 9.05 11.93 0.02
CA PRO A 149 8.95 12.94 1.08
C PRO A 149 8.87 12.39 2.50
N TYR A 150 8.24 11.21 2.69
CA TYR A 150 8.01 10.58 3.99
C TYR A 150 9.13 9.62 4.42
N ILE A 151 9.94 9.13 3.47
CA ILE A 151 10.97 8.11 3.77
C ILE A 151 12.40 8.66 3.75
N LYS A 152 12.65 9.81 3.10
CA LYS A 152 14.01 10.34 2.87
C LYS A 152 14.86 10.48 4.15
N ASN A 153 14.24 10.84 5.27
CA ASN A 153 14.94 11.00 6.55
C ASN A 153 15.26 9.65 7.21
N ILE A 154 14.56 8.58 6.81
CA ILE A 154 14.73 7.22 7.34
C ILE A 154 15.79 6.43 6.56
N LEU A 155 15.97 6.72 5.27
CA LEU A 155 16.92 6.00 4.42
C LEU A 155 18.36 5.91 4.98
N PRO A 156 18.94 6.96 5.60
CA PRO A 156 20.28 6.85 6.19
C PRO A 156 20.38 5.80 7.31
N PHE A 157 19.31 5.60 8.10
CA PHE A 157 19.30 4.60 9.17
C PHE A 157 19.28 3.17 8.62
N LEU A 158 18.69 2.93 7.45
CA LEU A 158 18.74 1.59 6.83
C LEU A 158 20.16 1.24 6.38
N ASN A 159 21.04 2.21 6.15
CA ASN A 159 22.39 1.94 5.72
C ASN A 159 23.32 1.46 6.86
N THR A 160 22.84 1.38 8.10
CA THR A 160 23.67 1.00 9.26
C THR A 160 23.72 -0.50 9.51
N THR A 161 22.77 -1.29 8.98
CA THR A 161 22.72 -2.75 9.15
C THR A 161 22.71 -3.47 7.81
N GLN A 162 23.06 -4.77 7.81
CA GLN A 162 23.07 -5.55 6.58
C GLN A 162 21.64 -5.78 6.04
N GLU A 163 20.69 -6.00 6.95
CA GLU A 163 19.27 -6.15 6.66
C GLU A 163 18.68 -4.84 6.10
N GLY A 164 19.03 -3.70 6.70
CA GLY A 164 18.58 -2.41 6.20
C GLY A 164 19.09 -2.11 4.79
N LYS A 165 20.36 -2.43 4.52
CA LYS A 165 20.94 -2.32 3.17
C LYS A 165 20.25 -3.22 2.15
N PHE A 166 19.80 -4.42 2.56
CA PHE A 166 19.03 -5.30 1.70
C PHE A 166 17.71 -4.65 1.26
N TYR A 167 16.95 -4.08 2.19
CA TYR A 167 15.71 -3.36 1.86
C TYR A 167 15.97 -2.12 1.00
N LEU A 168 17.03 -1.38 1.29
CA LEU A 168 17.42 -0.20 0.51
C LEU A 168 17.78 -0.56 -0.94
N ALA A 169 18.54 -1.64 -1.12
CA ALA A 169 18.88 -2.15 -2.45
C ALA A 169 17.63 -2.60 -3.22
N GLY A 170 16.70 -3.32 -2.59
CA GLY A 170 15.44 -3.72 -3.21
C GLY A 170 14.59 -2.52 -3.63
N LEU A 171 14.49 -1.50 -2.77
CA LEU A 171 13.77 -0.26 -3.05
C LEU A 171 14.34 0.45 -4.29
N TYR A 172 15.66 0.67 -4.32
CA TYR A 172 16.30 1.33 -5.44
C TYR A 172 16.27 0.50 -6.72
N ALA A 173 16.44 -0.83 -6.63
CA ALA A 173 16.34 -1.71 -7.78
C ALA A 173 14.96 -1.65 -8.43
N ASN A 174 13.89 -1.62 -7.64
CA ASN A 174 12.52 -1.52 -8.16
C ASN A 174 12.27 -0.18 -8.84
N VAL A 175 12.64 0.95 -8.22
CA VAL A 175 12.50 2.29 -8.81
C VAL A 175 13.29 2.39 -10.10
N PHE A 176 14.58 2.02 -10.08
CA PHE A 176 15.46 2.06 -11.23
C PHE A 176 14.95 1.19 -12.38
N SER A 177 14.51 -0.04 -12.08
CA SER A 177 14.00 -0.96 -13.09
C SER A 177 12.81 -0.37 -13.83
N VAL A 178 11.84 0.22 -13.14
CA VAL A 178 10.68 0.81 -13.81
C VAL A 178 11.07 2.04 -14.64
N GLU A 179 11.96 2.90 -14.12
CA GLU A 179 12.43 4.09 -14.84
C GLU A 179 13.18 3.76 -16.14
N HIS A 180 13.85 2.60 -16.22
CA HIS A 180 14.72 2.24 -17.35
C HIS A 180 14.15 1.15 -18.26
N LEU A 181 13.06 0.47 -17.87
CA LEU A 181 12.35 -0.50 -18.72
C LEU A 181 11.63 0.17 -19.91
N GLU A 182 11.27 1.45 -19.80
CA GLU A 182 10.66 2.24 -20.90
C GLU A 182 11.58 2.40 -22.13
N GLY A 183 12.88 2.10 -22.02
CA GLY A 183 13.81 2.13 -23.15
C GLY A 183 13.83 0.87 -24.04
N SER A 184 13.09 -0.19 -23.70
CA SER A 184 13.23 -1.51 -24.35
C SER A 184 12.09 -1.93 -25.29
N ILE A 185 11.05 -1.10 -25.45
CA ILE A 185 9.98 -1.34 -26.43
C ILE A 185 9.88 -0.10 -27.32
N SER A 186 10.65 -0.09 -28.41
CA SER A 186 10.37 0.79 -29.53
C SER A 186 8.97 0.49 -30.07
N PRO A 187 8.20 1.49 -30.52
CA PRO A 187 7.03 1.22 -31.35
C PRO A 187 7.47 0.33 -32.50
N VAL A 188 6.75 -0.76 -32.74
CA VAL A 188 6.90 -1.52 -33.98
C VAL A 188 6.43 -0.56 -35.07
N ASP A 189 7.35 -0.07 -35.91
CA ASP A 189 6.97 0.64 -37.12
C ASP A 189 6.01 -0.26 -37.91
N GLU A 190 4.77 0.20 -38.12
CA GLU A 190 3.81 -0.49 -38.98
C GLU A 190 4.45 -0.63 -40.36
N ALA A 191 4.78 -1.87 -40.73
CA ALA A 191 5.22 -2.17 -42.09
C ALA A 191 4.09 -1.76 -43.05
N PRO A 192 4.38 -0.99 -44.12
CA PRO A 192 3.35 -0.56 -45.04
C PRO A 192 2.69 -1.77 -45.69
N VAL A 193 1.36 -1.85 -45.55
CA VAL A 193 0.53 -2.79 -46.27
C VAL A 193 0.56 -2.37 -47.75
N ASN A 194 1.39 -3.04 -48.55
CA ASN A 194 1.29 -2.95 -50.00
C ASN A 194 -0.01 -3.63 -50.44
N VAL A 195 -1.00 -2.82 -50.78
CA VAL A 195 -2.16 -3.25 -51.55
C VAL A 195 -1.79 -3.09 -53.02
N GLU A 196 -1.41 -4.19 -53.67
CA GLU A 196 -1.35 -4.23 -55.14
C GLU A 196 -2.77 -4.38 -55.69
N HIS A 197 -3.06 -3.58 -56.72
CA HIS A 197 -4.30 -3.53 -57.49
C HIS A 197 -4.41 -4.66 -58.51
#